data_AF-A0A087GJW3-F1
#
_entry.id   AF-A0A087GJW3-F1
#
_cell.length_a   1.000
_cell.length_b   1.000
_cell.length_c   1.000
_cell.angle_alpha   90.00
_cell.angle_beta   90.00
_cell.angle_gamma   90.00
#
_symmetry.space_group_name_H-M   'P 1'
#
loop_
_entity.id
_entity.type
_entity.pdbx_description
1 polymer ?
#
loop_
_entity_poly.entity_id
_entity_poly.type
_entity_poly.pdbx_seq_one_letter_code
_entity_poly.pdbx_strand_id
1 'polypeptide(L)'
;MKIHNSSASVLRVTRQITRFFQWTNDVADKLAFTEVLSSDTVFSVPMTETNNLLGVDQKDLITLEKYLQDYFSNILKKLKDLKAQYK
;
A
#
# COMPACT_ATOMS: atom_id res chain seq x y z
N MET A 1 9.15 51.40 -6.58
CA MET A 1 9.81 50.11 -6.85
C MET A 1 8.75 49.02 -6.84
N LYS A 2 8.37 48.50 -8.01
CA LYS A 2 7.21 47.63 -8.21
C LYS A 2 7.65 46.17 -8.00
N ILE A 3 7.29 45.58 -6.87
CA ILE A 3 7.64 44.20 -6.55
C ILE A 3 6.75 43.31 -7.43
N HIS A 4 7.35 42.67 -8.42
CA HIS A 4 6.64 41.73 -9.29
C HIS A 4 6.32 40.46 -8.49
N ASN A 5 5.03 40.16 -8.35
CA ASN A 5 4.49 39.01 -7.62
C ASN A 5 4.73 37.66 -8.34
N SER A 6 5.74 37.58 -9.22
CA SER A 6 5.95 36.48 -10.18
C SER A 6 6.44 35.16 -9.56
N SER A 7 6.85 35.15 -8.29
CA SER A 7 7.48 33.99 -7.63
C SER A 7 6.48 33.05 -6.91
N ALA A 8 5.37 33.58 -6.41
CA ALA A 8 4.41 32.78 -5.62
C ALA A 8 3.64 31.74 -6.44
N SER A 9 3.40 32.03 -7.72
CA SER A 9 2.70 31.13 -8.64
C SER A 9 3.54 29.90 -8.99
N VAL A 10 4.85 30.07 -9.20
CA VAL A 10 5.78 28.97 -9.46
C VAL A 10 5.80 28.02 -8.26
N LEU A 11 5.96 28.53 -7.04
CA LEU A 11 5.97 27.71 -5.82
C LEU A 11 4.66 26.92 -5.64
N ARG A 12 3.51 27.49 -6.01
CA ARG A 12 2.20 26.81 -5.95
C ARG A 12 2.09 25.69 -6.99
N VAL A 13 2.57 25.92 -8.20
CA VAL A 13 2.59 24.92 -9.27
C VAL A 13 3.54 23.77 -8.91
N THR A 14 4.76 24.07 -8.44
CA THR A 14 5.70 23.04 -8.00
C THR A 14 5.11 22.20 -6.86
N ARG A 15 4.43 22.83 -5.88
CA ARG A 15 3.77 22.12 -4.79
C ARG A 15 2.61 21.23 -5.26
N GLN A 16 1.85 21.65 -6.27
CA GLN A 16 0.79 20.83 -6.85
C GLN A 16 1.35 19.65 -7.64
N ILE A 17 2.42 19.84 -8.40
CA ILE A 17 3.11 18.77 -9.14
C ILE A 17 3.65 17.71 -8.16
N THR A 18 4.30 18.14 -7.07
CA THR A 18 4.78 17.20 -6.04
C THR A 18 3.64 16.44 -5.37
N ARG A 19 2.49 17.10 -5.14
CA ARG A 19 1.29 16.44 -4.59
C ARG A 19 0.67 15.44 -5.57
N PHE A 20 0.64 15.77 -6.86
CA PHE A 20 0.20 14.85 -7.91
C PHE A 20 1.11 13.62 -7.97
N PHE A 21 2.44 13.79 -7.91
CA PHE A 21 3.39 12.67 -7.86
C PHE A 21 3.27 11.81 -6.59
N GLN A 22 2.98 12.40 -5.43
CA GLN A 22 2.72 11.63 -4.21
C GLN A 22 1.43 10.81 -4.31
N TRP A 23 0.39 11.37 -4.92
CA TRP A 23 -0.88 10.67 -5.12
C TRP A 23 -0.76 9.58 -6.19
N THR A 24 -0.02 9.82 -7.28
CA THR A 24 0.25 8.80 -8.29
C THR A 24 1.04 7.62 -7.74
N ASN A 25 2.01 7.85 -6.84
CA ASN A 25 2.68 6.74 -6.13
C ASN A 25 1.70 5.94 -5.26
N ASP A 26 0.82 6.59 -4.49
CA ASP A 26 -0.18 5.90 -3.66
C ASP A 26 -1.19 5.07 -4.49
N VAL A 27 -1.53 5.56 -5.69
CA VAL A 27 -2.39 4.83 -6.64
C VAL A 27 -1.63 3.69 -7.32
N ALA A 28 -0.38 3.91 -7.72
CA ALA A 28 0.46 2.88 -8.34
C ALA A 28 0.73 1.71 -7.38
N ASP A 29 1.03 1.99 -6.10
CA ASP A 29 1.21 0.97 -5.07
C ASP A 29 -0.06 0.12 -4.89
N LYS A 30 -1.24 0.77 -4.89
CA LYS A 30 -2.52 0.06 -4.82
C LYS A 30 -2.83 -0.73 -6.08
N LEU A 31 -2.49 -0.20 -7.26
CA LEU A 31 -2.73 -0.87 -8.53
C LEU A 31 -1.86 -2.13 -8.65
N ALA A 32 -0.56 -2.02 -8.32
CA ALA A 32 0.37 -3.15 -8.30
C ALA A 32 -0.02 -4.20 -7.26
N PHE A 33 -0.50 -3.79 -6.08
CA PHE A 33 -1.05 -4.70 -5.08
C PHE A 33 -2.32 -5.42 -5.58
N THR A 34 -3.22 -4.68 -6.24
CA THR A 34 -4.43 -5.26 -6.84
C THR A 34 -4.07 -6.20 -7.98
N GLU A 35 -3.09 -5.88 -8.80
CA GLU A 35 -2.59 -6.74 -9.89
C GLU A 35 -1.96 -8.02 -9.36
N VAL A 36 -1.16 -7.95 -8.29
CA VAL A 36 -0.61 -9.15 -7.62
C VAL A 36 -1.73 -10.01 -7.03
N LEU A 37 -2.72 -9.40 -6.36
CA LEU A 37 -3.87 -10.13 -5.80
C LEU A 37 -4.84 -10.68 -6.87
N SER A 38 -4.98 -9.97 -8.00
CA SER A 38 -5.91 -10.33 -9.08
C SER A 38 -5.25 -11.15 -10.17
N SER A 39 -3.94 -11.36 -10.09
CA SER A 39 -3.26 -12.30 -10.97
C SER A 39 -3.90 -13.67 -10.78
N ASP A 40 -4.20 -14.36 -11.89
CA ASP A 40 -4.83 -15.68 -11.92
C ASP A 40 -3.99 -16.78 -11.23
N THR A 41 -2.87 -16.43 -10.59
CA THR A 41 -2.06 -17.35 -9.81
C THR A 41 -2.76 -17.65 -8.49
N VAL A 42 -3.27 -18.88 -8.36
CA VAL A 42 -3.79 -19.39 -7.09
C VAL A 42 -2.63 -19.47 -6.09
N PHE A 43 -2.54 -18.50 -5.16
CA PHE A 43 -1.56 -18.50 -4.05
C PHE A 43 -1.84 -19.55 -2.98
N SER A 44 -2.82 -20.42 -3.21
CA SER A 44 -3.30 -21.42 -2.27
C SER A 44 -3.18 -22.82 -2.89
N VAL A 45 -2.06 -23.47 -2.63
CA VAL A 45 -1.88 -24.92 -2.90
C VAL A 45 -2.34 -25.69 -1.66
N PRO A 46 -3.07 -26.81 -1.81
CA PRO A 46 -3.44 -27.65 -0.68
C PRO A 46 -2.19 -28.22 0.01
N MET A 47 -1.91 -27.75 1.23
CA MET A 47 -0.77 -28.15 2.08
C MET A 47 -1.15 -29.23 3.11
N THR A 48 -2.26 -29.94 2.90
CA THR A 48 -2.81 -30.92 3.86
C THR A 48 -1.79 -31.98 4.27
N GLU A 49 -1.02 -32.51 3.33
CA GLU A 49 0.02 -33.51 3.62
C GLU A 49 1.15 -32.93 4.50
N THR A 50 1.63 -31.73 4.18
CA THR A 50 2.67 -31.04 4.95
C THR A 50 2.19 -30.65 6.34
N ASN A 51 0.95 -30.17 6.47
CA ASN A 51 0.33 -29.84 7.74
C ASN A 51 0.19 -31.08 8.63
N ASN A 52 -0.23 -32.21 8.04
CA ASN A 52 -0.31 -33.49 8.75
C ASN A 52 1.08 -33.99 9.19
N LEU A 53 2.09 -33.86 8.32
CA LEU A 53 3.47 -34.23 8.65
C LEU A 53 4.06 -33.40 9.80
N LEU A 54 3.74 -32.10 9.83
CA LEU A 54 4.19 -31.17 10.87
C LEU A 54 3.30 -31.20 12.13
N GLY A 55 2.19 -31.94 12.11
CA GLY A 55 1.23 -32.00 13.22
C GLY A 55 0.50 -30.69 13.50
N VAL A 56 0.31 -29.85 12.46
CA VAL A 56 -0.30 -28.52 12.58
C VAL A 56 -1.75 -28.57 12.13
N ASP A 57 -2.68 -28.08 12.96
CA ASP A 57 -4.08 -27.90 12.57
C ASP A 57 -4.20 -26.72 11.59
N GLN A 58 -4.88 -26.94 10.47
CA GLN A 58 -5.13 -25.91 9.47
C GLN A 58 -5.94 -24.73 10.03
N LYS A 59 -6.67 -24.93 11.15
CA LYS A 59 -7.39 -23.87 11.87
C LYS A 59 -6.47 -22.88 12.58
N ASP A 60 -5.26 -23.31 12.94
CA ASP A 60 -4.26 -22.46 13.60
C ASP A 60 -3.36 -21.73 12.59
N LEU A 61 -3.51 -22.04 11.30
CA LEU A 61 -2.79 -21.42 10.21
C LEU A 61 -3.63 -20.34 9.53
N ILE A 62 -2.98 -19.23 9.19
CA ILE A 62 -3.57 -18.19 8.36
C ILE A 62 -3.12 -18.40 6.92
N THR A 63 -4.00 -18.10 5.96
CA THR A 63 -3.60 -18.13 4.55
C THR A 63 -2.63 -17.00 4.26
N LEU A 64 -1.73 -17.21 3.29
CA LEU A 64 -0.77 -16.20 2.86
C LEU A 64 -1.47 -14.92 2.38
N GLU A 65 -2.57 -15.07 1.65
CA GLU A 65 -3.42 -13.96 1.22
C GLU A 65 -3.94 -13.16 2.41
N LYS A 66 -4.48 -13.84 3.43
CA LYS A 66 -5.01 -13.19 4.63
C LYS A 66 -3.90 -12.46 5.41
N TYR A 67 -2.73 -13.08 5.53
CA TYR A 67 -1.56 -12.45 6.15
C TYR A 67 -1.17 -11.15 5.45
N LEU A 68 -1.01 -11.20 4.12
CA LEU A 68 -0.63 -10.04 3.32
C LEU A 68 -1.69 -8.94 3.42
N GLN A 69 -2.97 -9.29 3.32
CA GLN A 69 -4.06 -8.32 3.44
C GLN A 69 -4.04 -7.58 4.78
N ASP A 70 -3.88 -8.30 5.89
CA ASP A 70 -3.85 -7.70 7.23
C ASP A 70 -2.56 -6.87 7.43
N TYR A 71 -1.42 -7.36 6.94
CA TYR A 71 -0.13 -6.66 6.99
C TYR A 71 -0.17 -5.32 6.24
N PHE A 72 -0.59 -5.32 4.97
CA PHE A 72 -0.68 -4.11 4.17
C PHE A 72 -1.73 -3.13 4.73
N SER A 73 -2.88 -3.63 5.20
CA SER A 73 -3.88 -2.79 5.86
C SER A 73 -3.30 -2.06 7.07
N ASN A 74 -2.50 -2.75 7.89
CA ASN A 74 -1.84 -2.16 9.04
C ASN A 74 -0.77 -1.14 8.65
N ILE A 75 0.03 -1.40 7.62
CA ILE A 75 1.04 -0.45 7.12
C ILE A 75 0.39 0.82 6.57
N LEU A 76 -0.64 0.68 5.74
CA LEU A 76 -1.35 1.83 5.16
C LEU A 76 -2.03 2.68 6.25
N LYS A 77 -2.57 2.03 7.28
CA LYS A 77 -3.13 2.73 8.45
C LYS A 77 -2.06 3.53 9.18
N LYS A 78 -0.90 2.92 9.49
CA LYS A 78 0.22 3.61 10.14
C LYS A 78 0.76 4.78 9.31
N LEU A 79 0.92 4.62 8.00
CA LEU A 79 1.35 5.69 7.10
C LEU A 79 0.36 6.86 7.07
N LYS A 80 -0.96 6.56 7.10
CA LYS A 80 -2.01 7.58 7.15
C LYS A 80 -1.98 8.34 8.48
N ASP A 81 -1.84 7.65 9.59
CA ASP A 81 -1.76 8.24 10.93
C ASP A 81 -0.53 9.15 11.06
N LEU A 82 0.63 8.74 10.54
CA LEU A 82 1.85 9.57 10.52
C LEU A 82 1.67 10.85 9.69
N LYS A 83 1.04 10.77 8.51
CA LYS A 83 0.73 11.95 7.69
C LYS A 83 -0.29 12.87 8.38
N ALA A 84 -1.21 12.32 9.17
CA ALA A 84 -2.19 13.09 9.93
C ALA A 84 -1.58 13.79 11.14
N GLN A 85 -0.58 13.18 11.79
CA GLN A 85 0.18 13.78 12.90
C GLN A 85 1.09 14.94 12.46
N TYR A 86 1.52 14.96 11.19
CA TYR A 86 2.35 16.02 10.62
C TYR A 86 1.57 17.23 10.08
N LYS A 87 0.23 17.26 10.25
CA LYS A 87 -0.64 18.33 9.76
C LYS A 87 -0.99 19.34 10.84
#